data_AF-A0ABD0Q925-F1
#
_entry.id   AF-A0ABD0Q925-F1
#
_cell.length_a   1.000
_cell.length_b   1.000
_cell.length_c   1.000
_cell.angle_alpha   90.00
_cell.angle_beta   90.00
_cell.angle_gamma   90.00
#
_symmetry.space_group_name_H-M   'P 1'
#
loop_
_entity.id
_entity.type
_entity.pdbx_description
1 polymer ?
#
loop_
_entity_poly.entity_id
_entity_poly.type
_entity_poly.pdbx_seq_one_letter_code
_entity_poly.pdbx_strand_id
1 'polypeptide(L)'
;RAGVGLLIAPQLSRHVLEFTPVDERVVSLRLRVGDRSLTVVCAYGPNGSVEYPAFLDSPTGDSVVLLGDFNAHVGDSSDTWRGVIGRNGPPDLNPSGVLLLDFCASHGLSITNTMFEHKGVHQYTSMIDFVVVSSDLRP
;
A
#
# COMPACT_ATOMS: atom_id res chain seq x y z
N ARG A 1 -10.31 -6.34 -16.94
CA ARG A 1 -11.46 -5.68 -16.30
C ARG A 1 -11.10 -5.58 -14.83
N ALA A 2 -10.86 -4.37 -14.32
CA ALA A 2 -10.50 -4.17 -12.92
C ALA A 2 -11.72 -3.77 -12.10
N GLY A 3 -11.53 -3.68 -10.79
CA GLY A 3 -12.53 -3.16 -9.86
C GLY A 3 -11.96 -3.11 -8.45
N VAL A 4 -12.08 -1.96 -7.82
CA VAL A 4 -11.71 -1.73 -6.42
C VAL A 4 -12.91 -1.23 -5.63
N GLY A 5 -12.89 -1.46 -4.32
CA GLY A 5 -13.98 -1.05 -3.44
C GLY A 5 -13.56 -1.00 -1.98
N LEU A 6 -14.16 -0.08 -1.25
CA LEU A 6 -13.99 0.07 0.18
C LEU A 6 -15.34 -0.12 0.87
N LEU A 7 -15.39 -1.02 1.85
CA LEU A 7 -16.54 -1.17 2.73
C LEU A 7 -16.21 -0.54 4.09
N ILE A 8 -17.08 0.34 4.56
CA ILE A 8 -16.91 1.02 5.85
C ILE A 8 -17.99 0.63 6.83
N ALA A 9 -17.61 0.51 8.10
CA ALA A 9 -18.58 0.32 9.18
C ALA A 9 -19.49 1.55 9.30
N PRO A 10 -20.81 1.39 9.55
CA PRO A 10 -21.74 2.53 9.65
C PRO A 10 -21.30 3.61 10.65
N GLN A 11 -20.63 3.22 11.74
CA GLN A 11 -20.12 4.13 12.77
C GLN A 11 -18.99 5.05 12.25
N LEU A 12 -18.24 4.60 11.24
CA LEU A 12 -17.17 5.37 10.61
C LEU A 12 -17.69 6.36 9.55
N SER A 13 -18.91 6.15 9.03
CA SER A 13 -19.48 6.98 7.96
C SER A 13 -19.53 8.48 8.32
N ARG A 14 -19.83 8.82 9.57
CA ARG A 14 -19.86 10.20 10.07
C ARG A 14 -18.49 10.89 10.09
N HIS A 15 -17.41 10.12 9.94
CA HIS A 15 -16.03 10.61 9.92
C HIS A 15 -15.49 10.72 8.49
N VAL A 16 -16.26 10.35 7.47
CA VAL A 16 -15.86 10.49 6.06
C VAL A 16 -15.79 11.96 5.70
N LEU A 17 -14.62 12.37 5.21
CA LEU A 17 -14.36 13.71 4.68
C LEU A 17 -14.54 13.74 3.18
N GLU A 18 -14.04 12.71 2.49
CA GLU A 18 -14.03 12.64 1.04
C GLU A 18 -13.95 11.18 0.58
N PHE A 19 -14.58 10.90 -0.56
CA PHE A 19 -14.44 9.65 -1.29
C PHE A 19 -14.15 9.97 -2.76
N THR A 20 -13.05 9.44 -3.28
CA THR A 20 -12.52 9.79 -4.61
C THR A 20 -12.28 8.52 -5.42
N PRO A 21 -13.16 8.19 -6.38
CA PRO A 21 -12.91 7.14 -7.36
C PRO A 21 -11.94 7.68 -8.42
N VAL A 22 -10.67 7.25 -8.36
CA VAL A 22 -9.64 7.74 -9.29
C VAL A 22 -9.81 7.08 -10.65
N ASP A 23 -9.85 5.75 -10.68
CA ASP A 23 -10.11 4.95 -11.88
C ASP A 23 -10.60 3.52 -11.52
N GLU A 24 -10.59 2.58 -12.47
CA GLU A 24 -11.00 1.19 -12.22
C GLU A 24 -10.07 0.40 -11.28
N ARG A 25 -8.88 0.94 -10.96
CA ARG A 25 -7.81 0.33 -10.17
C ARG A 25 -7.54 1.05 -8.87
N VAL A 26 -7.94 2.32 -8.71
CA VAL A 26 -7.63 3.11 -7.52
C VAL A 26 -8.86 3.85 -7.01
N VAL A 27 -9.11 3.71 -5.71
CA VAL A 27 -10.12 4.48 -4.98
C VAL A 27 -9.54 4.97 -3.66
N SER A 28 -9.87 6.20 -3.27
CA SER A 28 -9.41 6.81 -2.02
C SER A 28 -10.59 7.19 -1.13
N LEU A 29 -10.41 7.01 0.17
CA LEU A 29 -11.32 7.43 1.22
C LEU A 29 -10.55 8.22 2.25
N ARG A 30 -10.95 9.47 2.47
CA ARG A 30 -10.39 10.32 3.53
C ARG A 30 -11.32 10.34 4.74
N LEU A 31 -10.76 10.02 5.91
CA LEU A 31 -11.45 9.95 7.20
C LEU A 31 -10.86 10.97 8.18
N ARG A 32 -11.70 11.51 9.06
CA ARG A 32 -11.27 12.25 10.25
C ARG A 32 -10.97 11.28 11.39
N VAL A 33 -9.76 11.31 11.93
CA VAL A 33 -9.36 10.52 13.09
C VAL A 33 -8.76 11.46 14.14
N GLY A 34 -9.52 11.74 15.19
CA GLY A 34 -9.20 12.82 16.14
C GLY A 34 -9.08 14.15 15.38
N ASP A 35 -7.94 14.83 15.57
CA ASP A 35 -7.63 16.11 14.91
C ASP A 35 -6.87 15.95 13.58
N ARG A 36 -6.66 14.71 13.11
CA ARG A 36 -5.93 14.39 11.88
C ARG A 36 -6.85 13.85 10.81
N SER A 37 -6.37 13.85 9.57
CA SER A 37 -7.00 13.11 8.48
C SER A 37 -6.19 11.86 8.14
N LEU A 38 -6.88 10.74 7.99
CA LEU A 38 -6.36 9.48 7.49
C LEU A 38 -6.88 9.28 6.07
N THR A 39 -5.97 9.08 5.11
CA THR A 39 -6.31 8.72 3.74
C THR A 39 -6.08 7.22 3.57
N VAL A 40 -7.14 6.49 3.24
CA VAL A 40 -7.10 5.06 2.90
C VAL A 40 -7.26 4.92 1.40
N VAL A 41 -6.25 4.40 0.72
CA VAL A 41 -6.28 4.11 -0.72
C VAL A 41 -6.42 2.61 -0.91
N CYS A 42 -7.42 2.18 -1.66
CA CYS A 42 -7.50 0.81 -2.17
C CYS A 42 -7.06 0.79 -3.62
N ALA A 43 -6.06 -0.03 -3.91
CA ALA A 43 -5.34 -0.03 -5.17
C ALA A 43 -5.21 -1.44 -5.75
N TYR A 44 -5.31 -1.55 -7.07
CA TYR A 44 -5.07 -2.77 -7.83
C TYR A 44 -4.02 -2.52 -8.91
N GLY A 45 -2.78 -2.88 -8.61
CA GLY A 45 -1.59 -2.64 -9.41
C GLY A 45 -1.66 -3.29 -10.80
N PRO A 46 -1.05 -2.68 -11.82
CA PRO A 46 -0.97 -3.26 -13.15
C PRO A 46 -0.07 -4.49 -13.16
N ASN A 47 -0.30 -5.40 -14.12
CA ASN A 47 0.49 -6.64 -14.25
C ASN A 47 1.91 -6.40 -14.78
N GLY A 48 2.19 -5.20 -15.29
CA GLY A 48 3.47 -4.83 -15.87
C GLY A 48 3.98 -3.50 -15.33
N SER A 49 5.29 -3.33 -15.31
CA SER A 49 5.94 -2.16 -14.71
C SER A 49 5.82 -0.86 -15.52
N VAL A 50 5.38 -0.92 -16.78
CA VAL A 50 5.26 0.26 -17.66
C VAL A 50 4.20 1.24 -17.15
N GLU A 51 3.08 0.73 -16.64
CA GLU A 51 1.95 1.54 -16.12
C GLU A 51 2.14 1.92 -14.65
N TYR A 52 3.15 1.34 -13.99
CA TYR A 52 3.36 1.45 -12.55
C TYR A 52 3.63 2.88 -12.06
N PRO A 53 4.45 3.70 -12.74
CA PRO A 53 4.69 5.08 -12.31
C PRO A 53 3.40 5.92 -12.28
N ALA A 54 2.53 5.76 -13.27
CA ALA A 54 1.24 6.45 -13.31
C ALA A 54 0.29 5.91 -12.23
N PHE A 55 0.33 4.60 -11.96
CA PHE A 55 -0.43 3.98 -10.87
C PHE A 55 -0.02 4.51 -9.48
N LEU A 56 1.26 4.84 -9.27
CA LEU A 56 1.78 5.37 -8.02
C LEU A 56 1.48 6.86 -7.79
N ASP A 57 1.03 7.61 -8.81
CA ASP A 57 0.60 9.02 -8.71
C ASP A 57 -0.76 9.18 -8.00
N SER A 58 -1.13 8.19 -7.17
CA SER A 58 -2.38 8.10 -6.44
C SER A 58 -2.49 9.12 -5.29
N PRO A 59 -3.70 9.38 -4.75
CA PRO A 59 -3.93 10.45 -3.78
C PRO A 59 -3.10 10.30 -2.50
N THR A 60 -2.31 11.33 -2.20
CA THR A 60 -1.53 11.46 -0.96
C THR A 60 -2.32 12.22 0.11
N GLY A 61 -1.89 12.10 1.37
CA GLY A 61 -2.47 12.78 2.53
C GLY A 61 -1.47 12.82 3.67
N ASP A 62 -1.85 13.41 4.81
CA ASP A 62 -0.95 13.54 5.97
C ASP A 62 -0.58 12.16 6.54
N SER A 63 -1.60 11.37 6.90
CA SER A 63 -1.45 9.98 7.31
C SER A 63 -2.09 9.10 6.23
N VAL A 64 -1.36 8.13 5.70
CA VAL A 64 -1.78 7.34 4.53
C VAL A 64 -1.67 5.85 4.83
N VAL A 65 -2.69 5.11 4.38
CA VAL A 65 -2.68 3.65 4.29
C VAL A 65 -3.04 3.26 2.86
N LEU A 66 -2.13 2.60 2.16
CA LEU A 66 -2.38 1.98 0.86
C LEU A 66 -2.66 0.48 1.08
N LEU A 67 -3.74 -0.01 0.47
CA LEU A 67 -4.24 -1.38 0.62
C LEU A 67 -4.51 -1.99 -0.75
N GLY A 68 -4.18 -3.26 -0.92
CA GLY A 68 -4.65 -4.06 -2.04
C GLY A 68 -3.53 -4.82 -2.73
N ASP A 69 -3.83 -5.34 -3.90
CA ASP A 69 -2.92 -6.15 -4.71
C ASP A 69 -2.12 -5.23 -5.63
N PHE A 70 -0.83 -5.06 -5.34
CA PHE A 70 0.10 -4.22 -6.07
C PHE A 70 0.80 -4.93 -7.22
N ASN A 71 0.60 -6.25 -7.41
CA ASN A 71 1.31 -7.07 -8.40
C ASN A 71 2.85 -6.87 -8.40
N ALA A 72 3.42 -6.58 -7.23
CA ALA A 72 4.83 -6.24 -7.06
C ALA A 72 5.48 -7.20 -6.07
N HIS A 73 6.71 -7.62 -6.36
CA HIS A 73 7.52 -8.43 -5.45
C HIS A 73 8.68 -7.57 -4.99
N VAL A 74 8.82 -7.34 -3.68
CA VAL A 74 9.70 -6.31 -3.12
C VAL A 74 11.00 -6.86 -2.52
N GLY A 75 11.23 -8.18 -2.63
CA GLY A 75 12.41 -8.84 -2.09
C GLY A 75 12.47 -8.85 -0.56
N ASP A 76 13.64 -9.23 -0.05
CA ASP A 76 13.96 -9.38 1.37
C ASP A 76 15.15 -8.50 1.83
N SER A 77 15.61 -7.60 0.94
CA SER A 77 16.80 -6.76 1.12
C SER A 77 16.58 -5.57 2.07
N SER A 78 16.08 -5.83 3.28
CA SER A 78 15.79 -4.84 4.32
C SER A 78 17.00 -4.02 4.77
N ASP A 79 18.22 -4.54 4.62
CA ASP A 79 19.44 -3.79 4.91
C ASP A 79 19.67 -2.64 3.92
N THR A 80 19.23 -2.79 2.67
CA THR A 80 19.22 -1.76 1.63
C THR A 80 18.02 -0.83 1.81
N TRP A 81 16.84 -1.40 2.05
CA TRP A 81 15.56 -0.71 2.12
C TRP A 81 15.10 -0.46 3.56
N ARG A 82 16.02 0.09 4.38
CA ARG A 82 15.81 0.28 5.82
C ARG A 82 14.61 1.16 6.09
N GLY A 83 13.69 0.64 6.91
CA GLY A 83 12.46 1.34 7.27
C GLY A 83 11.38 1.33 6.18
N VAL A 84 11.65 0.77 5.00
CA VAL A 84 10.65 0.56 3.94
C VAL A 84 10.11 -0.86 4.00
N ILE A 85 10.97 -1.87 4.08
CA ILE A 85 10.60 -3.28 4.25
C ILE A 85 11.26 -3.90 5.48
N GLY A 86 10.67 -4.98 5.96
CA GLY A 86 11.22 -5.86 6.98
C GLY A 86 11.91 -7.09 6.40
N ARG A 87 12.30 -8.01 7.27
CA ARG A 87 13.15 -9.17 6.95
C ARG A 87 12.39 -10.43 6.52
N ASN A 88 11.06 -10.37 6.51
CA ASN A 88 10.23 -11.56 6.33
C ASN A 88 9.64 -11.68 4.91
N GLY A 89 10.05 -10.82 3.98
CA GLY A 89 9.67 -10.91 2.58
C GLY A 89 10.34 -12.10 1.88
N PRO A 90 9.77 -12.60 0.78
CA PRO A 90 10.46 -13.53 -0.10
C PRO A 90 11.63 -12.83 -0.81
N PRO A 91 12.67 -13.56 -1.25
CA PRO A 91 13.85 -12.96 -1.88
C PRO A 91 13.60 -12.43 -3.30
N ASP A 92 12.43 -12.68 -3.88
CA ASP A 92 12.11 -12.26 -5.25
C ASP A 92 11.79 -10.77 -5.33
N LEU A 93 12.42 -10.07 -6.28
CA LEU A 93 12.27 -8.66 -6.54
C LEU A 93 11.99 -8.47 -8.03
N ASN A 94 10.80 -7.96 -8.37
CA ASN A 94 10.40 -7.70 -9.74
C ASN A 94 10.48 -6.20 -10.08
N PRO A 95 10.45 -5.80 -11.38
CA PRO A 95 10.58 -4.39 -11.75
C PRO A 95 9.51 -3.46 -11.14
N SER A 96 8.28 -3.95 -10.98
CA SER A 96 7.21 -3.22 -10.28
C SER A 96 7.54 -3.00 -8.80
N GLY A 97 8.14 -4.00 -8.15
CA GLY A 97 8.60 -3.91 -6.76
C GLY A 97 9.73 -2.91 -6.56
N VAL A 98 10.67 -2.78 -7.51
CA VAL A 98 11.69 -1.73 -7.47
C VAL A 98 11.04 -0.34 -7.47
N LEU A 99 10.08 -0.11 -8.37
CA LEU A 99 9.36 1.17 -8.44
C LEU A 99 8.54 1.44 -7.17
N LEU A 100 7.91 0.41 -6.60
CA LEU A 100 7.18 0.53 -5.33
C LEU A 100 8.12 0.87 -4.17
N LEU A 101 9.31 0.25 -4.11
CA LEU A 101 10.32 0.51 -3.08
C LEU A 101 10.85 1.94 -3.18
N ASP A 102 11.19 2.41 -4.38
CA ASP A 102 11.62 3.80 -4.63
C ASP A 102 10.54 4.81 -4.21
N PHE A 103 9.28 4.53 -4.56
CA PHE A 103 8.14 5.34 -4.14
C PHE A 103 7.98 5.37 -2.63
N CYS A 104 8.03 4.22 -1.96
CA CYS A 104 7.90 4.16 -0.51
C CYS A 104 9.05 4.89 0.19
N ALA A 105 10.28 4.72 -0.30
CA ALA A 105 11.46 5.39 0.25
C ALA A 105 11.37 6.92 0.13
N SER A 106 10.92 7.42 -1.03
CA SER A 106 10.78 8.85 -1.29
C SER A 106 9.64 9.52 -0.51
N HIS A 107 8.62 8.76 -0.10
CA HIS A 107 7.45 9.26 0.61
C HIS A 107 7.43 8.90 2.11
N GLY A 108 8.48 8.24 2.62
CA GLY A 108 8.55 7.83 4.02
C GLY A 108 7.50 6.78 4.41
N LEU A 109 7.20 5.87 3.48
CA LEU A 109 6.22 4.80 3.65
C LEU A 109 6.89 3.46 3.97
N SER A 110 6.15 2.58 4.63
CA SER A 110 6.61 1.24 4.99
C SER A 110 5.62 0.16 4.56
N ILE A 111 6.13 -0.90 3.93
CA ILE A 111 5.39 -2.09 3.53
C ILE A 111 5.35 -3.05 4.72
N THR A 112 4.26 -3.01 5.47
CA THR A 112 4.17 -3.65 6.80
C THR A 112 4.11 -5.18 6.74
N ASN A 113 3.65 -5.76 5.63
CA ASN A 113 3.58 -7.22 5.44
C ASN A 113 4.94 -7.90 5.59
N THR A 114 6.03 -7.21 5.25
CA THR A 114 7.39 -7.74 5.36
C THR A 114 7.97 -7.61 6.77
N MET A 115 7.30 -6.88 7.67
CA MET A 115 7.77 -6.59 9.04
C MET A 115 7.45 -7.72 10.03
N PHE A 116 6.45 -8.55 9.74
CA PHE A 116 5.98 -9.63 10.62
C PHE A 116 6.21 -11.01 10.00
N GLU A 117 6.43 -12.01 10.82
CA GLU A 117 6.61 -13.39 10.35
C GLU A 117 5.25 -13.99 9.94
N HIS A 118 5.13 -14.37 8.67
CA HIS A 118 3.95 -15.06 8.15
C HIS A 118 4.20 -16.57 8.05
N LYS A 119 3.18 -17.39 8.37
CA LYS A 119 3.24 -18.84 8.15
C LYS A 119 3.51 -19.11 6.66
N GLY A 120 4.40 -20.06 6.35
CA GLY A 120 4.86 -20.35 4.98
C GLY A 120 3.78 -20.50 3.91
N VAL A 121 2.60 -21.01 4.29
CA VAL A 121 1.43 -21.18 3.39
C VAL A 121 0.83 -19.85 2.91
N HIS A 122 1.07 -18.75 3.63
CA HIS A 122 0.56 -17.43 3.30
C HIS A 122 1.61 -16.54 2.62
N GLN A 123 2.89 -16.93 2.62
CA GLN A 123 3.99 -16.09 2.11
C GLN A 123 3.88 -15.77 0.62
N TYR A 124 3.26 -16.65 -0.18
CA TYR A 124 3.11 -16.46 -1.63
C TYR A 124 1.84 -15.69 -2.02
N THR A 125 0.70 -15.90 -1.34
CA THR A 125 -0.51 -15.09 -1.57
C THR A 125 -0.40 -13.71 -0.94
N SER A 126 0.37 -13.54 0.14
CA SER A 126 0.69 -12.24 0.73
C SER A 126 1.79 -11.46 -0.02
N MET A 127 2.25 -11.97 -1.18
CA MET A 127 3.42 -11.43 -1.86
C MET A 127 3.11 -10.19 -2.71
N ILE A 128 1.87 -10.04 -3.15
CA ILE A 128 1.41 -8.92 -3.99
C ILE A 128 0.40 -8.04 -3.26
N ASP A 129 -0.31 -8.59 -2.26
CA ASP A 129 -1.18 -7.84 -1.37
C ASP A 129 -0.37 -7.07 -0.33
N PHE A 130 -0.40 -5.74 -0.36
CA PHE A 130 0.31 -4.90 0.59
C PHE A 130 -0.59 -4.00 1.43
N VAL A 131 -0.16 -3.84 2.68
CA VAL A 131 -0.54 -2.76 3.58
C VAL A 131 0.68 -1.84 3.72
N VAL A 132 0.64 -0.72 3.01
CA VAL A 132 1.69 0.30 3.03
C VAL A 132 1.22 1.46 3.89
N VAL A 133 2.03 1.90 4.85
CA VAL A 133 1.63 2.95 5.81
C VAL A 133 2.64 4.08 5.88
N SER A 134 2.15 5.28 6.17
CA SER A 134 2.99 6.43 6.49
C SER A 134 3.73 6.25 7.81
N SER A 135 4.86 6.95 7.95
CA SER A 135 5.77 6.79 9.08
C SER A 135 5.17 6.95 10.48
N ASP A 136 4.11 7.75 10.61
CA ASP A 136 3.36 8.04 11.84
C ASP A 136 2.37 6.94 12.23
N LEU A 137 2.08 6.01 11.31
CA LEU A 137 1.20 4.85 11.52
C LEU A 137 1.98 3.54 11.66
N ARG A 138 3.32 3.60 11.63
CA ARG A 138 4.15 2.39 11.75
C ARG A 138 3.97 1.76 13.14
N PRO A 139 3.92 0.41 13.20
CA PRO A 139 3.87 -0.33 14.47
C PRO A 139 5.15 -0.17 15.30
#